data_AF-A0A0J6S9X3-F1
#
_entry.id   AF-A0A0J6S9X3-F1
#
_cell.length_a   1.000
_cell.length_b   1.000
_cell.length_c   1.000
_cell.angle_alpha   90.00
_cell.angle_beta   90.00
_cell.angle_gamma   90.00
#
_symmetry.space_group_name_H-M   'P 1'
#
loop_
_entity.id
_entity.type
_entity.pdbx_description
1 polymer ?
#
loop_
_entity_poly.entity_id
_entity_poly.type
_entity_poly.pdbx_seq_one_letter_code
_entity_poly.pdbx_strand_id
1 'polypeptide(L)' 'RAHDIFDAHLPLLRYEQQPGLGLAVRKYVLMRRGILASDAQRKPGAGLSATAKTEVDFLLERLGRHDPRATG' A
#
# COMPACT_ATOMS: atom_id res chain seq x y z
N ARG A 1 -14.82 -15.11 -9.53
CA ARG A 1 -13.58 -14.51 -10.08
C ARG A 1 -13.41 -13.04 -9.73
N ALA A 2 -14.34 -12.14 -10.09
CA ALA A 2 -14.18 -10.71 -9.78
C ALA A 2 -14.19 -10.44 -8.26
N HIS A 3 -15.14 -11.04 -7.53
CA HIS A 3 -15.20 -10.96 -6.08
C HIS A 3 -13.95 -11.56 -5.41
N ASP A 4 -13.46 -12.71 -5.86
CA ASP A 4 -12.23 -13.31 -5.29
C ASP A 4 -11.00 -12.39 -5.41
N ILE A 5 -10.85 -11.70 -6.54
CA ILE A 5 -9.78 -10.71 -6.71
C ILE A 5 -10.02 -9.52 -5.78
N PHE A 6 -11.25 -9.01 -5.71
CA PHE A 6 -11.59 -7.91 -4.82
C PHE A 6 -11.31 -8.24 -3.35
N ASP A 7 -11.74 -9.42 -2.89
CA ASP A 7 -11.56 -9.89 -1.52
C ASP A 7 -10.09 -10.04 -1.15
N ALA A 8 -9.25 -10.50 -2.09
CA ALA A 8 -7.79 -10.55 -1.90
C ALA A 8 -7.19 -9.16 -1.69
N HIS A 9 -7.70 -8.12 -2.37
CA HIS A 9 -7.23 -6.73 -2.25
C HIS A 9 -7.78 -5.99 -1.03
N LEU A 10 -8.89 -6.47 -0.47
CA LEU A 10 -9.64 -5.79 0.57
C LEU A 10 -8.79 -5.40 1.81
N PRO A 11 -7.85 -6.23 2.30
CA PRO A 11 -7.00 -5.84 3.42
C PRO A 11 -6.15 -4.59 3.15
N LEU A 12 -5.51 -4.51 1.98
CA LEU A 12 -4.70 -3.35 1.58
C LEU A 12 -5.59 -2.13 1.35
N LEU A 13 -6.72 -2.30 0.65
CA LEU A 13 -7.68 -1.22 0.41
C LEU A 13 -8.20 -0.64 1.73
N ARG A 14 -8.52 -1.48 2.71
CA ARG A 14 -9.02 -1.04 4.01
C ARG A 14 -7.95 -0.27 4.80
N TYR A 15 -6.70 -0.74 4.78
CA TYR A 15 -5.57 -0.07 5.42
C TYR A 15 -5.33 1.32 4.80
N GLU A 16 -5.36 1.42 3.47
CA GLU A 16 -5.23 2.68 2.74
C GLU A 16 -6.41 3.64 2.98
N GLN A 17 -7.60 3.14 3.27
CA GLN A 17 -8.79 3.98 3.54
C GLN A 17 -8.85 4.56 4.97
N GLN A 18 -7.77 4.46 5.75
CA GLN A 18 -7.70 5.10 7.06
C GLN A 18 -7.52 6.63 6.92
N PRO A 19 -8.28 7.45 7.69
CA PRO A 19 -8.12 8.90 7.69
C PRO A 19 -6.67 9.31 8.01
N GLY A 20 -6.10 10.21 7.19
CA GLY A 20 -4.74 10.73 7.36
C GLY A 20 -3.61 9.84 6.81
N LEU A 21 -3.78 8.51 6.77
CA LEU A 21 -2.72 7.58 6.33
C LEU A 21 -2.76 7.25 4.83
N GLY A 22 -3.93 7.32 4.20
CA GLY A 22 -4.12 6.79 2.85
C GLY A 22 -3.18 7.34 1.78
N LEU A 23 -2.89 8.65 1.80
CA LEU A 23 -1.94 9.22 0.86
C LEU A 23 -0.51 8.69 1.07
N ALA A 24 -0.12 8.43 2.32
CA ALA A 24 1.22 7.94 2.66
C ALA A 24 1.40 6.50 2.18
N VAL A 25 0.36 5.67 2.38
CA VAL A 25 0.31 4.29 1.86
C VAL A 25 0.41 4.28 0.34
N ARG A 26 -0.41 5.05 -0.38
CA ARG A 26 -0.37 5.12 -1.85
C ARG A 26 1.00 5.51 -2.38
N LYS A 27 1.57 6.59 -1.84
CA LYS A 27 2.88 7.07 -2.27
C LYS A 27 3.98 6.04 -1.99
N TYR A 28 3.93 5.35 -0.86
CA TYR A 28 4.87 4.30 -0.52
C TYR A 28 4.76 3.10 -1.46
N VAL A 29 3.55 2.62 -1.78
CA VAL A 29 3.31 1.53 -2.74
C VAL A 29 3.80 1.91 -4.14
N LEU A 30 3.48 3.13 -4.61
CA LEU A 30 3.94 3.63 -5.91
C LEU A 30 5.46 3.79 -5.98
N MET A 31 6.10 4.22 -4.89
CA MET A 31 7.55 4.30 -4.80
C MET A 31 8.20 2.92 -4.84
N ARG A 32 7.68 1.95 -4.07
CA ARG A 32 8.15 0.55 -4.08
C ARG A 32 8.10 -0.06 -5.48
N ARG A 33 7.03 0.22 -6.21
CA ARG A 33 6.82 -0.18 -7.63
C ARG A 33 7.72 0.53 -8.64
N GLY A 34 8.58 1.45 -8.21
CA GLY A 34 9.43 2.23 -9.09
C GLY A 34 8.68 3.28 -9.93
N ILE A 35 7.41 3.56 -9.64
CA ILE A 35 6.61 4.58 -10.35
C ILE A 35 6.94 5.98 -9.83
N LEU A 36 7.22 6.09 -8.52
CA LEU A 36 7.68 7.33 -7.89
C LEU A 36 9.11 7.18 -7.38
N ALA A 37 9.92 8.23 -7.49
CA ALA A 37 11.25 8.26 -6.88
C ALA A 37 11.23 8.40 -5.35
N SER A 38 10.12 8.87 -4.76
CA SER A 38 10.00 9.10 -3.32
C SER A 38 8.55 9.09 -2.83
N ASP A 39 8.35 8.55 -1.61
CA ASP A 39 7.08 8.55 -0.88
C ASP A 39 6.82 9.85 -0.09
N ALA A 40 7.77 10.79 -0.06
CA ALA A 40 7.72 11.99 0.78
C ALA A 40 6.52 12.91 0.49
N GLN A 41 5.86 13.43 1.53
CA GLN A 41 4.76 14.38 1.41
C GLN A 41 5.18 15.80 1.81
N ARG A 42 4.55 16.81 1.20
CA ARG A 42 4.68 18.19 1.65
C ARG A 42 3.84 18.38 2.91
N LYS A 43 4.30 19.26 3.81
CA LYS A 43 3.57 19.63 5.02
C LYS A 43 2.18 20.20 4.64
N PRO A 44 1.12 19.92 5.40
CA PRO A 44 1.11 19.24 6.72
C PRO A 44 1.05 17.70 6.66
N GLY A 45 1.37 17.06 5.53
CA GLY A 45 1.37 15.59 5.39
C GLY A 45 2.48 14.89 6.19
N ALA A 46 2.15 13.72 6.75
CA ALA A 46 3.08 12.85 7.45
C ALA A 46 3.44 11.63 6.58
N GLY A 47 4.69 11.18 6.67
CA GLY A 47 5.13 9.91 6.08
C GLY A 47 4.69 8.71 6.92
N LEU A 48 4.82 7.51 6.35
CA LEU A 48 4.62 6.27 7.12
C LEU A 48 5.75 6.08 8.14
N SER A 49 5.40 5.61 9.34
CA SER A 49 6.37 5.08 10.29
C SER A 49 7.03 3.81 9.76
N ALA A 50 8.16 3.41 10.33
CA ALA A 50 8.81 2.14 9.97
C ALA A 50 7.88 0.94 10.16
N THR A 51 7.13 0.90 11.27
CA THR A 51 6.14 -0.15 11.55
C THR A 51 5.03 -0.17 10.49
N ALA A 52 4.48 0.99 10.12
CA ALA A 52 3.43 1.06 9.11
C ALA A 52 3.93 0.62 7.73
N LYS A 53 5.20 0.88 7.39
CA LYS A 53 5.82 0.34 6.17
C LYS A 53 5.83 -1.19 6.23
N THR A 54 6.33 -1.79 7.31
CA THR A 54 6.35 -3.26 7.47
C THR A 54 4.94 -3.88 7.38
N GLU A 55 3.92 -3.23 7.93
CA GLU A 55 2.52 -3.70 7.80
C GLU A 55 2.03 -3.68 6.36
N VAL A 56 2.28 -2.58 5.62
CA VAL A 56 1.95 -2.49 4.19
C VAL A 56 2.69 -3.56 3.39
N ASP A 57 3.96 -3.82 3.73
CA ASP A 57 4.78 -4.84 3.06
C ASP A 57 4.22 -6.23 3.23
N PHE A 58 3.80 -6.56 4.44
CA PHE A 58 3.14 -7.81 4.76
C PHE A 58 1.83 -7.97 3.98
N LEU A 59 1.04 -6.91 3.83
CA LEU A 59 -0.19 -6.94 3.05
C LEU A 59 0.08 -7.13 1.55
N LEU A 60 1.11 -6.47 1.01
CA LEU A 60 1.54 -6.62 -0.38
C LEU A 60 2.07 -8.03 -0.67
N GLU A 61 2.88 -8.59 0.24
CA GLU A 61 3.39 -9.96 0.10
C GLU A 61 2.25 -10.98 0.07
N ARG A 62 1.28 -10.84 0.98
CA ARG A 62 0.08 -11.69 1.00
C ARG A 62 -0.74 -11.54 -0.27
N LEU A 63 -0.95 -10.32 -0.74
CA LEU A 63 -1.68 -10.04 -1.98
C LEU A 63 -0.96 -10.64 -3.19
N GLY A 64 0.38 -10.58 -3.23
CA GLY A 64 1.22 -11.14 -4.28
C GLY A 64 1.03 -12.64 -4.51
N ARG A 65 0.61 -13.39 -3.48
CA ARG A 65 0.27 -14.83 -3.59
C ARG A 65 -1.00 -15.08 -4.41
N HIS A 66 -1.87 -14.09 -4.52
CA HIS A 66 -3.15 -14.15 -5.24
C HIS A 66 -3.15 -13.30 -6.52
N ASP A 67 -2.39 -12.20 -6.54
CA ASP A 67 -2.24 -11.29 -7.67
C ASP A 67 -0.77 -10.91 -7.88
N PRO A 68 -0.09 -11.47 -8.90
CA PRO A 68 1.31 -11.18 -9.19
C PRO A 68 1.61 -9.72 -9.53
N ARG A 69 0.59 -8.88 -9.78
CA ARG A 69 0.78 -7.43 -9.98
C ARG A 69 1.10 -6.70 -8.67
N ALA A 70 1.00 -7.37 -7.52
CA ALA A 70 1.29 -6.80 -6.21
C ALA A 70 2.72 -7.03 -5.70
N THR A 71 3.51 -7.87 -6.36
CA THR A 71 4.87 -8.26 -5.94
C THR A 71 5.98 -7.29 -6.36
N GLY A 72 5.63 -6.19 -7.04
CA GLY A 72 6.54 -5.10 -7.41
C GLY A 72 6.36 -3.88 -6.52
#